data_AF-A0A285VNJ5-F1
#
_entry.id   AF-A0A285VNJ5-F1
#
_cell.length_a   1.000
_cell.length_b   1.000
_cell.length_c   1.000
_cell.angle_alpha   90.00
_cell.angle_beta   90.00
_cell.angle_gamma   90.00
#
_symmetry.space_group_name_H-M   'P 1'
#
loop_
_entity.id
_entity.type
_entity.pdbx_description
1 polymer ?
#
loop_
_entity_poly.entity_id
_entity_poly.type
_entity_poly.pdbx_seq_one_letter_code
_entity_poly.pdbx_strand_id
1 'polypeptide(L)'
;MTCRGGFPDHGRRTAYGGPVMRSDLAMAALASAAVPGMKPVAVAGMASADPEDDTEVQRALVTDATGRSWVVHAPLHPVAGARMRRNDELVRQLARHVPFKVPTPAGYAALGTDGDAAVYPHVEGSPLDLGRLPGGPGLASALGRALASVHNIPRGVLEEQDVPVFDAAGCRQRATAEVDRASETGRVPTGLLARWEEAFDAPALWQFATTPVHGSFSGRTVLVAFADPADAGSGRVVAVTDWGEAMVGDPATDLAALYASASPQAWEAVLDSYTLARAQRPDPYLHARARLVAETRALRGLAAAVAEGQEQQVRRIVEVLRRMDRLTEDDDSLVPATARPRDGAGAAPGPGTGPVDRSAQDVEVFPVSLTEPDHPAPGTPGDEPSTDADDVVAEAYHPDQPPDDEPSEAAALDVTGDPGDADALDLADDRGGAAEGGDADPTVEVPRVTIAPDETTGPTDTEVPEETPGPTATEAPDADLPPDADEEVPDPSTAGTTHGVDPQDDEELDDAQRLHELYGMPDVRPEPGADGPGSRDDSPDR
;
A
#
# COMPACT_ATOMS: atom_id res chain seq x y z
N MET A 1 -45.85 3.46 -25.21
CA MET A 1 -44.71 4.33 -25.61
C MET A 1 -43.61 4.16 -24.59
N THR A 2 -42.40 3.83 -25.01
CA THR A 2 -41.25 3.55 -24.13
C THR A 2 -40.15 4.58 -24.38
N CYS A 3 -39.97 5.51 -23.45
CA CYS A 3 -38.92 6.53 -23.54
C CYS A 3 -37.61 5.98 -22.95
N ARG A 4 -36.69 5.53 -23.80
CA ARG A 4 -35.28 5.32 -23.41
C ARG A 4 -34.61 6.68 -23.27
N GLY A 5 -34.36 7.13 -22.04
CA GLY A 5 -33.42 8.22 -21.77
C GLY A 5 -32.00 7.66 -21.76
N GLY A 6 -31.24 7.89 -22.83
CA GLY A 6 -29.81 7.57 -22.85
C GLY A 6 -29.02 8.68 -22.17
N PHE A 7 -28.12 8.33 -21.24
CA PHE A 7 -27.10 9.25 -20.77
C PHE A 7 -26.06 9.48 -21.89
N PRO A 8 -25.50 10.70 -22.04
CA PRO A 8 -24.51 10.98 -23.07
C PRO A 8 -23.18 10.29 -22.74
N ASP A 9 -22.73 9.41 -23.64
CA ASP A 9 -21.37 8.86 -23.64
C ASP A 9 -20.36 10.01 -23.81
N HIS A 10 -19.48 10.17 -22.82
CA HIS A 10 -18.39 11.13 -22.81
C HIS A 10 -17.07 10.44 -22.41
N GLY A 11 -16.67 9.43 -23.18
CA GLY A 11 -15.26 8.96 -23.26
C GLY A 11 -14.30 10.05 -23.76
N ARG A 12 -14.15 11.15 -23.02
CA ARG A 12 -13.30 12.30 -23.32
C ARG A 12 -12.02 12.22 -22.49
N ARG A 13 -10.86 12.11 -23.16
CA ARG A 13 -9.58 12.50 -22.57
C ARG A 13 -9.46 14.02 -22.60
N THR A 14 -8.74 14.59 -21.65
CA THR A 14 -8.37 16.02 -21.69
C THR A 14 -7.35 16.30 -22.81
N ALA A 15 -7.16 17.57 -23.18
CA ALA A 15 -6.11 17.97 -24.12
C ALA A 15 -4.67 17.66 -23.63
N TYR A 16 -4.52 17.31 -22.34
CA TYR A 16 -3.28 16.87 -21.71
C TYR A 16 -3.28 15.34 -21.43
N GLY A 17 -4.13 14.57 -22.11
CA GLY A 17 -4.16 13.10 -22.07
C GLY A 17 -4.80 12.47 -20.82
N GLY A 18 -4.79 13.18 -19.68
CA GLY A 18 -5.34 12.68 -18.41
C GLY A 18 -6.87 12.43 -18.44
N PRO A 19 -7.37 11.55 -17.54
CA PRO A 19 -8.78 11.24 -17.40
C PRO A 19 -9.60 12.46 -16.97
N VAL A 20 -10.88 12.50 -17.34
CA VAL A 20 -11.79 13.58 -16.94
C VAL A 20 -12.42 13.24 -15.59
N MET A 21 -11.95 13.92 -14.54
CA MET A 21 -12.54 13.86 -13.22
C MET A 21 -13.99 14.36 -13.23
N ARG A 22 -14.85 13.67 -12.50
CA ARG A 22 -16.28 13.97 -12.33
C ARG A 22 -16.44 15.08 -11.29
N SER A 23 -17.45 15.95 -11.44
CA SER A 23 -17.71 17.03 -10.49
C SER A 23 -18.31 16.52 -9.18
N ASP A 24 -18.21 17.31 -8.10
CA ASP A 24 -18.81 16.99 -6.79
C ASP A 24 -20.32 16.71 -6.88
N LEU A 25 -21.03 17.42 -7.75
CA LEU A 25 -22.44 17.19 -8.06
C LEU A 25 -22.70 15.82 -8.71
N ALA A 26 -21.78 15.34 -9.55
CA ALA A 26 -21.86 13.99 -10.11
C ALA A 26 -21.52 12.92 -9.06
N MET A 27 -20.56 13.18 -8.16
CA MET A 27 -20.24 12.27 -7.05
C MET A 27 -21.42 12.17 -6.05
N ALA A 28 -22.11 13.28 -5.75
CA ALA A 28 -23.37 13.27 -5.01
C ALA A 28 -24.47 12.47 -5.73
N ALA A 29 -24.62 12.64 -7.05
CA ALA A 29 -25.62 11.91 -7.82
C ALA A 29 -25.36 10.40 -7.81
N LEU A 30 -24.10 9.97 -7.93
CA LEU A 30 -23.69 8.56 -7.79
C LEU A 30 -23.99 8.03 -6.38
N ALA A 31 -23.68 8.80 -5.33
CA ALA A 31 -23.97 8.42 -3.94
C ALA A 31 -25.48 8.18 -3.71
N SER A 32 -26.30 9.12 -4.18
CA SER A 32 -27.76 9.07 -4.12
C SER A 32 -28.37 7.91 -4.92
N ALA A 33 -27.79 7.60 -6.09
CA ALA A 33 -28.22 6.48 -6.93
C ALA A 33 -27.82 5.11 -6.35
N ALA A 34 -26.66 5.03 -5.70
CA ALA A 34 -26.11 3.79 -5.15
C ALA A 34 -26.79 3.34 -3.84
N VAL A 35 -27.14 4.29 -2.96
CA VAL A 35 -27.66 4.00 -1.61
C VAL A 35 -29.11 4.49 -1.49
N PRO A 36 -30.12 3.60 -1.57
CA PRO A 36 -31.52 3.98 -1.58
C PRO A 36 -31.94 4.88 -0.41
N GLY A 37 -32.46 6.06 -0.71
CA GLY A 37 -32.93 7.04 0.27
C GLY A 37 -31.84 7.95 0.84
N MET A 38 -30.58 7.82 0.42
CA MET A 38 -29.53 8.81 0.71
C MET A 38 -29.93 10.18 0.15
N LYS A 39 -29.59 11.25 0.89
CA LYS A 39 -29.74 12.63 0.46
C LYS A 39 -28.43 13.37 0.73
N PRO A 40 -27.51 13.49 -0.24
CA PRO A 40 -26.28 14.25 -0.07
C PRO A 40 -26.56 15.72 0.31
N VAL A 41 -25.79 16.26 1.25
CA VAL A 41 -25.83 17.69 1.64
C VAL A 41 -24.48 18.37 1.52
N ALA A 42 -23.39 17.62 1.60
CA ALA A 42 -22.03 18.09 1.36
C ALA A 42 -21.22 17.02 0.62
N VAL A 43 -20.26 17.47 -0.18
CA VAL A 43 -19.27 16.63 -0.88
C VAL A 43 -17.91 17.31 -0.75
N ALA A 44 -16.86 16.52 -0.56
CA ALA A 44 -15.48 16.95 -0.71
C ALA A 44 -14.70 15.90 -1.52
N GLY A 45 -13.96 16.34 -2.54
CA GLY A 45 -13.02 15.48 -3.25
C GLY A 45 -11.95 14.93 -2.29
N MET A 46 -11.64 13.64 -2.42
CA MET A 46 -10.62 12.97 -1.61
C MET A 46 -9.46 12.59 -2.53
N ALA A 47 -8.36 13.34 -2.44
CA ALA A 47 -7.12 12.97 -3.11
C ALA A 47 -6.48 11.76 -2.43
N SER A 48 -5.75 10.96 -3.20
CA SER A 48 -4.80 9.99 -2.67
C SER A 48 -3.62 10.68 -2.01
N ALA A 49 -2.94 9.93 -1.14
CA ALA A 49 -1.53 10.17 -0.84
C ALA A 49 -0.57 9.44 -1.82
N ASP A 50 -1.09 8.75 -2.84
CA ASP A 50 -0.33 8.11 -3.95
C ASP A 50 -0.94 8.50 -5.30
N PRO A 51 -0.22 9.24 -6.16
CA PRO A 51 -0.72 9.68 -7.45
C PRO A 51 -1.19 8.55 -8.39
N GLU A 52 -0.72 7.30 -8.22
CA GLU A 52 -1.11 6.19 -9.08
C GLU A 52 -2.59 5.77 -8.81
N ASP A 53 -3.02 5.71 -7.54
CA ASP A 53 -4.42 5.41 -7.16
C ASP A 53 -5.43 6.37 -7.83
N ASP A 54 -5.11 7.67 -7.86
CA ASP A 54 -5.99 8.71 -8.40
C ASP A 54 -6.08 8.69 -9.94
N THR A 55 -5.31 7.82 -10.62
CA THR A 55 -5.51 7.50 -12.04
C THR A 55 -6.42 6.31 -12.29
N GLU A 56 -6.59 5.40 -11.33
CA GLU A 56 -7.54 4.28 -11.41
C GLU A 56 -8.94 4.67 -10.90
N VAL A 57 -9.02 5.36 -9.75
CA VAL A 57 -10.28 5.58 -9.02
C VAL A 57 -10.37 7.00 -8.43
N GLN A 58 -11.39 7.75 -8.86
CA GLN A 58 -11.74 9.02 -8.22
C GLN A 58 -12.49 8.76 -6.91
N ARG A 59 -12.08 9.43 -5.82
CA ARG A 59 -12.71 9.34 -4.51
C ARG A 59 -13.35 10.66 -4.06
N ALA A 60 -14.46 10.57 -3.34
CA ALA A 60 -15.10 11.71 -2.69
C ALA A 60 -15.74 11.29 -1.36
N LEU A 61 -15.61 12.15 -0.35
CA LEU A 61 -16.37 12.08 0.90
C LEU A 61 -17.73 12.77 0.67
N VAL A 62 -18.82 12.10 1.04
CA VAL A 62 -20.20 12.60 0.91
C VAL A 62 -20.88 12.52 2.26
N THR A 63 -21.38 13.64 2.77
CA THR A 63 -22.22 13.68 3.98
C THR A 63 -23.69 13.71 3.59
N ASP A 64 -24.51 12.88 4.22
CA ASP A 64 -25.96 12.86 4.00
C ASP A 64 -26.75 13.76 4.98
N ALA A 65 -28.02 14.01 4.66
CA ALA A 65 -28.94 14.83 5.46
C ALA A 65 -29.28 14.26 6.85
N THR A 66 -28.73 13.09 7.23
CA THR A 66 -28.80 12.53 8.59
C THR A 66 -27.48 12.68 9.36
N GLY A 67 -26.47 13.34 8.77
CA GLY A 67 -25.16 13.58 9.36
C GLY A 67 -24.19 12.40 9.22
N ARG A 68 -24.50 11.39 8.38
CA ARG A 68 -23.61 10.25 8.16
C ARG A 68 -22.66 10.54 6.99
N SER A 69 -21.40 10.19 7.16
CA SER A 69 -20.36 10.28 6.13
C SER A 69 -20.21 8.98 5.35
N TRP A 70 -19.93 9.11 4.05
CA TRP A 70 -19.83 8.03 3.08
C TRP A 70 -18.64 8.30 2.15
N VAL A 71 -17.96 7.26 1.68
CA VAL A 71 -16.88 7.39 0.69
C VAL A 71 -17.35 6.78 -0.63
N VAL A 72 -17.34 7.57 -1.69
CA VAL A 72 -17.71 7.16 -3.05
C VAL A 72 -16.44 6.87 -3.84
N HIS A 73 -16.31 5.66 -4.36
CA HIS A 73 -15.25 5.25 -5.28
C HIS A 73 -15.84 5.18 -6.69
N ALA A 74 -15.32 5.97 -7.63
CA ALA A 74 -15.76 6.00 -9.01
C ALA A 74 -14.59 5.64 -9.95
N PRO A 75 -14.55 4.44 -10.55
CA PRO A 75 -13.48 4.05 -11.46
C PRO A 75 -13.37 4.98 -12.67
N LEU A 76 -12.15 5.23 -13.12
CA LEU A 76 -11.83 6.13 -14.24
C LEU A 76 -11.67 5.41 -15.58
N HIS A 77 -11.67 4.06 -15.57
CA HIS A 77 -11.64 3.22 -16.76
C HIS A 77 -12.18 1.80 -16.45
N PRO A 78 -12.59 1.02 -17.47
CA PRO A 78 -13.26 -0.28 -17.26
C PRO A 78 -12.45 -1.31 -16.46
N VAL A 79 -11.12 -1.28 -16.58
CA VAL A 79 -10.22 -2.20 -15.84
C VAL A 79 -10.24 -1.92 -14.33
N ALA A 80 -10.25 -0.64 -13.92
CA ALA A 80 -10.37 -0.28 -12.51
C ALA A 80 -11.74 -0.68 -11.94
N GLY A 81 -12.83 -0.50 -12.71
CA GLY A 81 -14.16 -0.95 -12.29
C GLY A 81 -14.27 -2.48 -12.14
N ALA A 82 -13.63 -3.24 -13.02
CA ALA A 82 -13.52 -4.69 -12.89
C ALA A 82 -12.70 -5.10 -11.67
N ARG A 83 -11.56 -4.43 -11.40
CA ARG A 83 -10.71 -4.65 -10.22
C ARG A 83 -11.45 -4.37 -8.92
N MET A 84 -12.17 -3.25 -8.84
CA MET A 84 -13.00 -2.90 -7.68
C MET A 84 -14.03 -3.98 -7.37
N ARG A 85 -14.86 -4.38 -8.36
CA ARG A 85 -15.95 -5.34 -8.10
C ARG A 85 -15.47 -6.76 -7.77
N ARG A 86 -14.26 -7.14 -8.15
CA ARG A 86 -13.74 -8.50 -7.91
C ARG A 86 -13.70 -8.85 -6.42
N ASN A 87 -13.30 -7.92 -5.57
CA ASN A 87 -12.97 -8.22 -4.17
C ASN A 87 -14.14 -7.95 -3.20
N ASP A 88 -15.32 -7.59 -3.72
CA ASP A 88 -16.49 -7.20 -2.93
C ASP A 88 -17.10 -8.33 -2.08
N GLU A 89 -17.03 -9.59 -2.54
CA GLU A 89 -17.49 -10.73 -1.75
C GLU A 89 -16.45 -11.16 -0.71
N LEU A 90 -15.17 -11.13 -1.09
CA LEU A 90 -14.06 -11.31 -0.15
C LEU A 90 -14.18 -10.38 1.06
N VAL A 91 -14.35 -9.06 0.87
CA VAL A 91 -14.50 -8.12 2.00
C VAL A 91 -15.75 -8.39 2.87
N ARG A 92 -16.85 -8.89 2.29
CA ARG A 92 -18.06 -9.30 3.03
C ARG A 92 -17.87 -10.56 3.89
N GLN A 93 -16.87 -11.38 3.57
CA GLN A 93 -16.49 -12.56 4.33
C GLN A 93 -15.42 -12.24 5.37
N LEU A 94 -14.34 -11.55 4.97
CA LEU A 94 -13.24 -11.10 5.85
C LEU A 94 -13.76 -10.37 7.10
N ALA A 95 -14.76 -9.50 6.95
CA ALA A 95 -15.41 -8.76 8.05
C ALA A 95 -15.98 -9.63 9.20
N ARG A 96 -16.03 -10.96 9.04
CA ARG A 96 -16.49 -11.94 10.04
C ARG A 96 -15.35 -12.62 10.81
N HIS A 97 -14.11 -12.46 10.35
CA HIS A 97 -12.94 -13.19 10.85
C HIS A 97 -11.87 -12.31 11.51
N VAL A 98 -12.05 -10.98 11.54
CA VAL A 98 -11.08 -10.01 12.10
C VAL A 98 -11.71 -9.11 13.16
N PRO A 99 -10.94 -8.59 14.14
CA PRO A 99 -11.46 -7.79 15.26
C PRO A 99 -11.65 -6.28 14.94
N PHE A 100 -11.41 -5.87 13.68
CA PHE A 100 -11.52 -4.49 13.19
C PHE A 100 -12.49 -4.44 12.00
N LYS A 101 -12.91 -3.24 11.59
CA LYS A 101 -13.80 -3.09 10.42
C LYS A 101 -13.06 -3.41 9.12
N VAL A 102 -13.69 -4.18 8.25
CA VAL A 102 -13.33 -4.24 6.83
C VAL A 102 -14.43 -3.49 6.08
N PRO A 103 -14.15 -2.37 5.39
CA PRO A 103 -15.18 -1.63 4.69
C PRO A 103 -15.82 -2.45 3.57
N THR A 104 -17.14 -2.60 3.61
CA THR A 104 -17.94 -3.25 2.58
C THR A 104 -18.78 -2.22 1.84
N PRO A 105 -19.05 -2.40 0.54
CA PRO A 105 -19.91 -1.49 -0.20
C PRO A 105 -21.36 -1.62 0.28
N ALA A 106 -21.99 -0.48 0.56
CA ALA A 106 -23.39 -0.38 0.92
C ALA A 106 -24.32 -0.31 -0.31
N GLY A 107 -23.77 -0.03 -1.49
CA GLY A 107 -24.52 0.06 -2.75
C GLY A 107 -23.65 0.47 -3.93
N TYR A 108 -24.23 0.42 -5.13
CA TYR A 108 -23.54 0.63 -6.41
C TYR A 108 -24.36 1.48 -7.38
N ALA A 109 -23.70 2.33 -8.17
CA ALA A 109 -24.32 3.11 -9.25
C ALA A 109 -23.56 2.95 -10.57
N ALA A 110 -24.26 2.56 -11.64
CA ALA A 110 -23.64 2.27 -12.93
C ALA A 110 -23.00 3.50 -13.58
N LEU A 111 -21.76 3.35 -14.04
CA LEU A 111 -20.98 4.36 -14.78
C LEU A 111 -20.95 4.10 -16.30
N GLY A 112 -21.68 3.09 -16.79
CA GLY A 112 -21.70 2.74 -18.21
C GLY A 112 -20.55 1.81 -18.56
N THR A 113 -19.59 2.28 -19.37
CA THR A 113 -18.43 1.48 -19.78
C THR A 113 -17.46 1.21 -18.64
N ASP A 114 -17.32 2.15 -17.70
CA ASP A 114 -16.27 2.11 -16.67
C ASP A 114 -16.58 1.14 -15.52
N GLY A 115 -17.73 0.45 -15.57
CA GLY A 115 -18.23 -0.42 -14.51
C GLY A 115 -19.26 0.28 -13.62
N ASP A 116 -19.15 0.06 -12.31
CA ASP A 116 -20.00 0.67 -11.28
C ASP A 116 -19.16 1.53 -10.33
N ALA A 117 -19.69 2.68 -9.92
CA ALA A 117 -19.25 3.37 -8.71
C ALA A 117 -19.73 2.60 -7.48
N ALA A 118 -18.88 2.42 -6.48
CA ALA A 118 -19.21 1.77 -5.21
C ALA A 118 -19.22 2.79 -4.06
N VAL A 119 -20.13 2.62 -3.11
CA VAL A 119 -20.30 3.56 -1.99
C VAL A 119 -20.15 2.82 -0.66
N TYR A 120 -19.18 3.25 0.13
CA TYR A 120 -18.81 2.66 1.41
C TYR A 120 -19.25 3.56 2.56
N PRO A 121 -19.71 3.03 3.71
CA PRO A 121 -19.83 3.82 4.92
C PRO A 121 -18.45 4.37 5.29
N HIS A 122 -18.34 5.67 5.62
CA HIS A 122 -17.07 6.22 6.08
C HIS A 122 -16.68 5.59 7.42
N VAL A 123 -15.38 5.34 7.60
CA VAL A 123 -14.84 4.83 8.85
C VAL A 123 -14.06 5.95 9.52
N GLU A 124 -14.65 6.50 10.59
CA GLU A 124 -13.98 7.41 11.51
C GLU A 124 -12.67 6.80 12.02
N GLY A 125 -11.56 7.45 11.69
CA GLY A 125 -10.19 7.03 11.98
C GLY A 125 -9.20 7.74 11.05
N SER A 126 -7.93 7.75 11.43
CA SER A 126 -6.85 8.36 10.64
C SER A 126 -5.92 7.28 10.09
N PRO A 127 -5.32 7.45 8.90
CA PRO A 127 -4.25 6.57 8.44
C PRO A 127 -3.09 6.54 9.45
N LEU A 128 -2.46 5.38 9.60
CA LEU A 128 -1.31 5.20 10.46
C LEU A 128 -0.03 5.72 9.79
N ASP A 129 0.77 6.53 10.49
CA ASP A 129 2.17 6.73 10.11
C ASP A 129 3.03 5.63 10.76
N LEU A 130 3.68 4.81 9.94
CA LEU A 130 4.58 3.77 10.44
C LEU A 130 5.87 4.35 11.01
N GLY A 131 6.32 5.51 10.53
CA GLY A 131 7.53 6.20 11.00
C GLY A 131 7.37 6.87 12.36
N ARG A 132 6.13 7.06 12.84
CA ARG A 132 5.81 7.53 14.19
C ARG A 132 5.11 6.46 15.05
N LEU A 133 5.21 5.19 14.66
CA LEU A 133 4.71 4.09 15.48
C LEU A 133 5.57 3.98 16.76
N PRO A 134 4.98 4.06 17.98
CA PRO A 134 5.72 4.07 19.23
C PRO A 134 6.19 2.67 19.63
N GLY A 135 7.18 2.60 20.51
CA GLY A 135 7.70 1.35 21.05
C GLY A 135 6.72 0.61 21.99
N GLY A 136 6.93 -0.69 22.14
CA GLY A 136 6.36 -1.47 23.26
C GLY A 136 4.83 -1.61 23.32
N PRO A 137 4.22 -1.50 24.52
CA PRO A 137 2.78 -1.70 24.73
C PRO A 137 1.96 -0.52 24.20
N GLY A 138 0.76 -0.80 23.68
CA GLY A 138 -0.09 0.21 23.04
C GLY A 138 -0.26 -0.08 21.55
N LEU A 139 -0.08 0.93 20.69
CA LEU A 139 -0.44 0.90 19.28
C LEU A 139 0.37 -0.11 18.45
N ALA A 140 1.71 -0.18 18.62
CA ALA A 140 2.53 -1.21 17.97
C ALA A 140 2.06 -2.63 18.34
N SER A 141 1.85 -2.86 19.64
CA SER A 141 1.30 -4.10 20.15
C SER A 141 -0.13 -4.41 19.64
N ALA A 142 -0.94 -3.38 19.35
CA ALA A 142 -2.27 -3.55 18.76
C ALA A 142 -2.20 -3.90 17.27
N LEU A 143 -1.23 -3.32 16.54
CA LEU A 143 -1.00 -3.57 15.13
C LEU A 143 -0.50 -5.00 14.87
N GLY A 144 0.44 -5.51 15.67
CA GLY A 144 0.90 -6.90 15.57
C GLY A 144 -0.23 -7.91 15.80
N ARG A 145 -1.12 -7.65 16.78
CA ARG A 145 -2.34 -8.46 16.98
C ARG A 145 -3.34 -8.35 15.82
N ALA A 146 -3.51 -7.17 15.23
CA ALA A 146 -4.38 -6.97 14.08
C ALA A 146 -3.86 -7.76 12.85
N LEU A 147 -2.56 -7.66 12.57
CA LEU A 147 -1.92 -8.39 11.47
C LEU A 147 -1.92 -9.90 11.70
N ALA A 148 -1.64 -10.36 12.92
CA ALA A 148 -1.77 -11.77 13.28
C ALA A 148 -3.20 -12.29 13.10
N SER A 149 -4.22 -11.43 13.29
CA SER A 149 -5.62 -11.77 13.02
C SER A 149 -5.88 -12.00 11.53
N VAL A 150 -5.32 -11.18 10.64
CA VAL A 150 -5.38 -11.41 9.17
C VAL A 150 -4.76 -12.76 8.81
N HIS A 151 -3.53 -13.02 9.29
CA HIS A 151 -2.84 -14.28 9.00
C HIS A 151 -3.44 -15.49 9.74
N ASN A 152 -4.39 -15.29 10.67
CA ASN A 152 -5.15 -16.34 11.38
C ASN A 152 -6.48 -16.69 10.69
N ILE A 153 -6.90 -15.96 9.66
CA ILE A 153 -8.12 -16.28 8.89
C ILE A 153 -7.99 -17.71 8.35
N PRO A 154 -9.05 -18.55 8.40
CA PRO A 154 -8.98 -19.89 7.83
C PRO A 154 -8.74 -19.82 6.32
N ARG A 155 -7.70 -20.52 5.83
CA ARG A 155 -7.21 -20.40 4.44
C ARG A 155 -8.32 -20.53 3.39
N GLY A 156 -9.26 -21.47 3.60
CA GLY A 156 -10.43 -21.69 2.72
C GLY A 156 -11.29 -20.45 2.46
N VAL A 157 -11.40 -19.52 3.42
CA VAL A 157 -12.17 -18.26 3.28
C VAL A 157 -11.61 -17.37 2.16
N LEU A 158 -10.32 -17.51 1.84
CA LEU A 158 -9.70 -16.85 0.69
C LEU A 158 -9.75 -17.73 -0.56
N GLU A 159 -9.51 -19.03 -0.43
CA GLU A 159 -9.52 -19.98 -1.56
C GLU A 159 -10.90 -20.09 -2.24
N GLU A 160 -11.99 -19.83 -1.51
CA GLU A 160 -13.35 -19.75 -2.04
C GLU A 160 -13.63 -18.47 -2.85
N GLN A 161 -12.69 -17.50 -2.91
CA GLN A 161 -12.92 -16.13 -3.39
C GLN A 161 -12.04 -15.72 -4.60
N ASP A 162 -11.62 -16.68 -5.42
CA ASP A 162 -10.82 -16.48 -6.65
C ASP A 162 -9.53 -15.65 -6.45
N VAL A 163 -8.97 -15.61 -5.24
CA VAL A 163 -7.71 -14.91 -4.94
C VAL A 163 -6.49 -15.73 -5.38
N PRO A 164 -5.31 -15.11 -5.60
CA PRO A 164 -4.08 -15.86 -5.84
C PRO A 164 -3.72 -16.77 -4.65
N VAL A 165 -3.34 -18.01 -4.92
CA VAL A 165 -2.92 -18.99 -3.90
C VAL A 165 -1.54 -19.52 -4.25
N PHE A 166 -0.59 -19.33 -3.33
CA PHE A 166 0.79 -19.77 -3.46
C PHE A 166 1.19 -20.67 -2.28
N ASP A 167 2.11 -21.59 -2.54
CA ASP A 167 2.95 -22.20 -1.52
C ASP A 167 4.27 -21.42 -1.38
N ALA A 168 5.15 -21.82 -0.47
CA ALA A 168 6.40 -21.10 -0.22
C ALA A 168 7.35 -21.12 -1.45
N ALA A 169 7.28 -22.16 -2.29
CA ALA A 169 8.05 -22.27 -3.53
C ALA A 169 7.54 -21.31 -4.62
N GLY A 170 6.22 -21.20 -4.79
CA GLY A 170 5.59 -20.20 -5.66
C GLY A 170 5.82 -18.77 -5.18
N CYS A 171 5.83 -18.53 -3.87
CA CYS A 171 6.25 -17.24 -3.30
C CYS A 171 7.70 -16.90 -3.65
N ARG A 172 8.64 -17.85 -3.48
CA ARG A 172 10.04 -17.70 -3.91
C ARG A 172 10.13 -17.36 -5.39
N GLN A 173 9.56 -18.21 -6.25
CA GLN A 173 9.63 -18.06 -7.71
C GLN A 173 9.06 -16.72 -8.19
N ARG A 174 7.95 -16.25 -7.61
CA ARG A 174 7.34 -14.95 -7.96
C ARG A 174 8.21 -13.76 -7.53
N ALA A 175 8.91 -13.86 -6.41
CA ALA A 175 9.84 -12.83 -5.94
C ALA A 175 11.11 -12.80 -6.79
N THR A 176 11.72 -13.96 -7.09
CA THR A 176 12.85 -14.07 -8.03
C THR A 176 12.47 -13.48 -9.39
N ALA A 177 11.33 -13.86 -9.96
CA ALA A 177 10.85 -13.36 -11.25
C ALA A 177 10.48 -11.86 -11.28
N GLU A 178 10.40 -11.15 -10.14
CA GLU A 178 10.34 -9.68 -10.08
C GLU A 178 11.74 -9.07 -10.11
N VAL A 179 12.69 -9.68 -9.38
CA VAL A 179 14.11 -9.30 -9.41
C VAL A 179 14.74 -9.52 -10.79
N ASP A 180 14.43 -10.64 -11.45
CA ASP A 180 14.89 -10.96 -12.81
C ASP A 180 14.49 -9.85 -13.80
N ARG A 181 13.17 -9.57 -13.91
CA ARG A 181 12.62 -8.49 -14.75
C ARG A 181 13.18 -7.11 -14.43
N ALA A 182 13.50 -6.84 -13.16
CA ALA A 182 14.16 -5.60 -12.78
C ALA A 182 15.63 -5.59 -13.24
N SER A 183 16.35 -6.71 -13.13
CA SER A 183 17.74 -6.86 -13.55
C SER A 183 17.92 -6.68 -15.07
N GLU A 184 16.97 -7.16 -15.88
CA GLU A 184 16.95 -7.04 -17.34
C GLU A 184 17.02 -5.58 -17.83
N THR A 185 16.59 -4.62 -17.01
CA THR A 185 16.69 -3.18 -17.33
C THR A 185 18.14 -2.65 -17.34
N GLY A 186 19.09 -3.37 -16.74
CA GLY A 186 20.46 -2.89 -16.51
C GLY A 186 20.51 -1.63 -15.62
N ARG A 187 19.58 -1.51 -14.66
CA ARG A 187 19.48 -0.38 -13.72
C ARG A 187 19.64 -0.74 -12.25
N VAL A 188 19.54 -2.02 -11.89
CA VAL A 188 19.71 -2.50 -10.51
C VAL A 188 21.21 -2.65 -10.19
N PRO A 189 21.68 -2.16 -9.03
CA PRO A 189 23.05 -2.38 -8.57
C PRO A 189 23.39 -3.86 -8.37
N THR A 190 24.62 -4.26 -8.70
CA THR A 190 25.06 -5.66 -8.62
C THR A 190 25.28 -6.18 -7.21
N GLY A 191 25.56 -5.30 -6.23
CA GLY A 191 25.66 -5.67 -4.82
C GLY A 191 24.32 -6.16 -4.29
N LEU A 192 23.27 -5.36 -4.48
CA LEU A 192 21.88 -5.76 -4.21
C LEU A 192 21.45 -7.06 -4.91
N LEU A 193 21.81 -7.26 -6.19
CA LEU A 193 21.47 -8.51 -6.89
C LEU A 193 22.09 -9.74 -6.22
N ALA A 194 23.40 -9.73 -5.93
CA ALA A 194 24.08 -10.83 -5.26
C ALA A 194 23.55 -11.06 -3.82
N ARG A 195 23.26 -9.98 -3.10
CA ARG A 195 22.62 -9.99 -1.78
C ARG A 195 21.27 -10.71 -1.79
N TRP A 196 20.43 -10.42 -2.79
CA TRP A 196 19.11 -11.06 -2.91
C TRP A 196 19.20 -12.48 -3.45
N GLU A 197 20.16 -12.77 -4.33
CA GLU A 197 20.47 -14.13 -4.80
C GLU A 197 20.83 -15.06 -3.62
N GLU A 198 21.68 -14.62 -2.68
CA GLU A 198 21.97 -15.38 -1.45
C GLU A 198 20.68 -15.68 -0.63
N ALA A 199 19.81 -14.69 -0.49
CA ALA A 199 18.55 -14.84 0.24
C ALA A 199 17.51 -15.69 -0.50
N PHE A 200 17.51 -15.69 -1.83
CA PHE A 200 16.72 -16.65 -2.60
C PHE A 200 17.27 -18.06 -2.44
N ASP A 201 18.58 -18.28 -2.49
CA ASP A 201 19.18 -19.63 -2.44
C ASP A 201 19.29 -20.23 -1.04
N ALA A 202 19.19 -19.45 0.04
CA ALA A 202 19.12 -19.95 1.42
C ALA A 202 17.82 -20.77 1.68
N PRO A 203 17.84 -22.12 1.66
CA PRO A 203 16.60 -22.90 1.53
C PRO A 203 15.74 -22.88 2.80
N ALA A 204 16.33 -22.50 3.94
CA ALA A 204 15.65 -22.40 5.23
C ALA A 204 14.72 -21.19 5.32
N LEU A 205 15.02 -20.08 4.61
CA LEU A 205 14.13 -18.92 4.57
C LEU A 205 12.76 -19.29 3.97
N TRP A 206 12.77 -20.16 2.96
CA TRP A 206 11.61 -20.59 2.17
C TRP A 206 10.86 -21.81 2.74
N GLN A 207 11.08 -22.15 4.02
CA GLN A 207 10.40 -23.24 4.73
C GLN A 207 9.37 -22.70 5.73
N PHE A 208 8.37 -21.98 5.21
CA PHE A 208 7.27 -21.39 5.99
C PHE A 208 5.89 -21.93 5.59
N ALA A 209 4.92 -21.78 6.48
CA ALA A 209 3.51 -22.04 6.17
C ALA A 209 2.89 -20.81 5.50
N THR A 210 2.25 -20.98 4.34
CA THR A 210 1.53 -19.87 3.69
C THR A 210 0.21 -19.57 4.38
N THR A 211 -0.12 -18.29 4.48
CA THR A 211 -1.32 -17.77 5.18
C THR A 211 -2.10 -16.85 4.26
N PRO A 212 -3.38 -16.56 4.55
CA PRO A 212 -3.99 -15.32 4.11
C PRO A 212 -3.10 -14.12 4.44
N VAL A 213 -2.98 -13.21 3.48
CA VAL A 213 -2.29 -11.93 3.60
C VAL A 213 -3.06 -10.85 2.83
N HIS A 214 -2.88 -9.60 3.24
CA HIS A 214 -3.44 -8.41 2.62
C HIS A 214 -2.75 -8.02 1.30
N GLY A 215 -1.45 -8.34 1.17
CA GLY A 215 -0.62 -8.06 -0.01
C GLY A 215 -0.14 -6.61 -0.16
N SER A 216 -0.94 -5.67 0.36
CA SER A 216 -0.74 -4.22 0.33
C SER A 216 -0.61 -3.56 1.72
N PHE A 217 -0.52 -4.34 2.81
CA PHE A 217 -0.53 -3.82 4.19
C PHE A 217 0.52 -2.74 4.42
N SER A 218 0.07 -1.56 4.86
CA SER A 218 0.91 -0.38 5.09
C SER A 218 0.17 0.61 5.99
N GLY A 219 0.84 1.67 6.44
CA GLY A 219 0.20 2.68 7.29
C GLY A 219 -1.04 3.33 6.66
N ARG A 220 -1.03 3.49 5.33
CA ARG A 220 -2.17 4.00 4.54
C ARG A 220 -3.42 3.13 4.65
N THR A 221 -3.23 1.80 4.63
CA THR A 221 -4.32 0.82 4.60
C THR A 221 -4.80 0.43 6.00
N VAL A 222 -4.23 1.04 7.05
CA VAL A 222 -4.59 0.80 8.44
C VAL A 222 -5.14 2.09 9.04
N LEU A 223 -6.44 2.11 9.34
CA LEU A 223 -7.07 3.23 10.04
C LEU A 223 -7.01 3.00 11.54
N VAL A 224 -6.46 3.97 12.26
CA VAL A 224 -6.34 3.98 13.72
C VAL A 224 -7.24 5.05 14.33
N ALA A 225 -7.61 4.86 15.59
CA ALA A 225 -8.18 5.92 16.41
C ALA A 225 -7.69 5.81 17.85
N PHE A 226 -7.49 6.96 18.47
CA PHE A 226 -7.18 7.09 19.89
C PHE A 226 -8.49 7.14 20.68
N ALA A 227 -8.45 6.87 21.98
CA ALA A 227 -9.60 7.04 22.88
C ALA A 227 -9.37 8.26 23.78
N ASP A 228 -8.17 8.35 24.34
CA ASP A 228 -7.52 9.56 24.86
C ASP A 228 -6.90 10.45 23.76
N PRO A 229 -7.49 11.60 23.41
CA PRO A 229 -6.80 12.80 22.96
C PRO A 229 -5.29 12.87 23.23
N ALA A 230 -4.94 12.79 24.51
CA ALA A 230 -3.59 12.93 25.06
C ALA A 230 -2.84 11.59 25.25
N ASP A 231 -3.49 10.45 25.06
CA ASP A 231 -2.92 9.12 25.31
C ASP A 231 -2.66 8.35 24.01
N ALA A 232 -1.43 8.44 23.53
CA ALA A 232 -0.89 7.62 22.44
C ALA A 232 -1.06 6.11 22.66
N GLY A 233 -0.97 5.64 23.91
CA GLY A 233 -1.16 4.25 24.30
C GLY A 233 -2.60 3.75 24.07
N SER A 234 -3.58 4.66 24.04
CA SER A 234 -4.98 4.36 23.72
C SER A 234 -5.26 4.06 22.23
N GLY A 235 -4.24 4.18 21.38
CA GLY A 235 -4.31 3.93 19.94
C GLY A 235 -4.74 2.49 19.61
N ARG A 236 -5.83 2.35 18.85
CA ARG A 236 -6.34 1.04 18.37
C ARG A 236 -6.52 1.06 16.85
N VAL A 237 -6.28 -0.09 16.21
CA VAL A 237 -6.70 -0.33 14.82
C VAL A 237 -8.22 -0.40 14.77
N VAL A 238 -8.83 0.47 13.97
CA VAL A 238 -10.29 0.55 13.76
C VAL A 238 -10.70 -0.14 12.47
N ALA A 239 -9.88 -0.06 11.42
CA ALA A 239 -10.13 -0.74 10.15
C ALA A 239 -8.84 -1.10 9.39
N VAL A 240 -8.98 -2.00 8.43
CA VAL A 240 -8.00 -2.26 7.38
C VAL A 240 -8.71 -2.19 6.02
N THR A 241 -8.13 -1.43 5.08
CA THR A 241 -8.72 -1.01 3.80
C THR A 241 -7.91 -1.52 2.60
N ASP A 242 -8.46 -1.45 1.38
CA ASP A 242 -7.70 -1.67 0.14
C ASP A 242 -7.12 -3.09 -0.03
N TRP A 243 -7.97 -4.08 0.29
CA TRP A 243 -7.81 -5.53 0.10
C TRP A 243 -7.68 -5.98 -1.37
N GLY A 244 -7.24 -5.10 -2.28
CA GLY A 244 -7.09 -5.38 -3.72
C GLY A 244 -6.09 -6.49 -4.03
N GLU A 245 -5.01 -6.56 -3.24
CA GLU A 245 -3.87 -7.46 -3.42
C GLU A 245 -3.92 -8.70 -2.50
N ALA A 246 -5.08 -8.96 -1.89
CA ALA A 246 -5.25 -10.06 -0.95
C ALA A 246 -5.02 -11.43 -1.62
N MET A 247 -4.28 -12.31 -0.94
CA MET A 247 -3.86 -13.61 -1.48
C MET A 247 -3.56 -14.61 -0.34
N VAL A 248 -3.36 -15.88 -0.68
CA VAL A 248 -2.69 -16.84 0.21
C VAL A 248 -1.22 -16.92 -0.20
N GLY A 249 -0.29 -16.61 0.69
CA GLY A 249 1.13 -16.51 0.38
C GLY A 249 2.02 -16.29 1.59
N ASP A 250 3.13 -15.57 1.40
CA ASP A 250 4.12 -15.31 2.46
C ASP A 250 3.67 -14.19 3.41
N PRO A 251 3.49 -14.47 4.73
CA PRO A 251 3.18 -13.44 5.72
C PRO A 251 4.19 -12.29 5.76
N ALA A 252 5.44 -12.48 5.30
CA ALA A 252 6.42 -11.41 5.16
C ALA A 252 5.95 -10.23 4.29
N THR A 253 5.01 -10.49 3.35
CA THR A 253 4.48 -9.47 2.42
C THR A 253 3.90 -8.27 3.15
N ASP A 254 3.16 -8.52 4.23
CA ASP A 254 2.46 -7.49 4.99
C ASP A 254 3.34 -6.83 6.07
N LEU A 255 4.42 -7.50 6.49
CA LEU A 255 5.41 -6.96 7.40
C LEU A 255 6.47 -6.08 6.70
N ALA A 256 6.59 -6.18 5.37
CA ALA A 256 7.61 -5.45 4.60
C ALA A 256 7.52 -3.92 4.72
N ALA A 257 6.32 -3.34 4.68
CA ALA A 257 6.13 -1.90 4.86
C ALA A 257 6.43 -1.43 6.30
N LEU A 258 6.20 -2.32 7.28
CA LEU A 258 6.54 -2.09 8.68
C LEU A 258 8.05 -2.10 8.90
N TYR A 259 8.75 -3.13 8.40
CA TYR A 259 10.21 -3.21 8.46
C TYR A 259 10.88 -1.99 7.78
N ALA A 260 10.32 -1.52 6.66
CA ALA A 260 10.87 -0.40 5.88
C ALA A 260 10.67 0.99 6.51
N SER A 261 9.92 1.13 7.61
CA SER A 261 9.51 2.46 8.10
C SER A 261 9.38 2.61 9.61
N ALA A 262 9.11 1.54 10.37
CA ALA A 262 9.00 1.62 11.83
C ALA A 262 10.38 1.76 12.50
N SER A 263 10.39 2.32 13.72
CA SER A 263 11.56 2.27 14.59
C SER A 263 11.87 0.80 14.99
N PRO A 264 13.13 0.44 15.32
CA PRO A 264 13.46 -0.91 15.76
C PRO A 264 12.63 -1.38 16.97
N GLN A 265 12.38 -0.48 17.93
CA GLN A 265 11.59 -0.75 19.13
C GLN A 265 10.10 -1.03 18.81
N ALA A 266 9.53 -0.29 17.85
CA ALA A 266 8.16 -0.51 17.40
C ALA A 266 8.03 -1.77 16.54
N TRP A 267 9.03 -2.06 15.71
CA TRP A 267 9.14 -3.30 14.93
C TRP A 267 9.22 -4.54 15.83
N GLU A 268 10.05 -4.51 16.89
CA GLU A 268 10.13 -5.58 17.89
C GLU A 268 8.78 -5.79 18.61
N ALA A 269 8.14 -4.71 19.07
CA ALA A 269 6.83 -4.79 19.72
C ALA A 269 5.71 -5.31 18.78
N VAL A 270 5.75 -4.97 17.50
CA VAL A 270 4.89 -5.56 16.47
C VAL A 270 5.18 -7.05 16.31
N LEU A 271 6.45 -7.46 16.19
CA LEU A 271 6.83 -8.88 16.03
C LEU A 271 6.45 -9.73 17.24
N ASP A 272 6.68 -9.27 18.46
CA ASP A 272 6.34 -9.99 19.69
C ASP A 272 4.83 -10.17 19.84
N SER A 273 4.07 -9.07 19.71
CA SER A 273 2.61 -9.10 19.81
C SER A 273 1.94 -9.89 18.69
N TYR A 274 2.51 -9.87 17.48
CA TYR A 274 2.14 -10.74 16.37
C TYR A 274 2.41 -12.21 16.69
N THR A 275 3.61 -12.52 17.17
CA THR A 275 4.08 -13.87 17.50
C THR A 275 3.22 -14.51 18.58
N LEU A 276 2.90 -13.76 19.64
CA LEU A 276 2.01 -14.20 20.72
C LEU A 276 0.55 -14.40 20.27
N ALA A 277 0.13 -13.77 19.16
CA ALA A 277 -1.22 -13.86 18.62
C ALA A 277 -1.35 -14.88 17.46
N ARG A 278 -0.27 -15.53 17.01
CA ARG A 278 -0.36 -16.60 15.99
C ARG A 278 -1.02 -17.86 16.57
N ALA A 279 -2.00 -18.41 15.85
CA ALA A 279 -2.53 -19.75 16.11
C ALA A 279 -1.59 -20.88 15.63
N GLN A 280 -0.61 -20.55 14.79
CA GLN A 280 0.39 -21.44 14.23
C GLN A 280 1.74 -21.24 14.93
N ARG A 281 2.66 -22.21 14.80
CA ARG A 281 4.03 -22.07 15.31
C ARG A 281 4.70 -20.82 14.70
N PRO A 282 5.41 -20.00 15.50
CA PRO A 282 6.18 -18.87 14.98
C PRO A 282 7.21 -19.28 13.93
N ASP A 283 7.33 -18.48 12.88
CA ASP A 283 8.32 -18.61 11.81
C ASP A 283 9.63 -17.92 12.24
N PRO A 284 10.75 -18.67 12.41
CA PRO A 284 12.02 -18.10 12.89
C PRO A 284 12.72 -17.20 11.86
N TYR A 285 12.25 -17.16 10.62
CA TYR A 285 12.85 -16.41 9.52
C TYR A 285 11.95 -15.30 8.96
N LEU A 286 10.79 -15.06 9.58
CA LEU A 286 9.85 -14.02 9.17
C LEU A 286 10.50 -12.62 9.14
N HIS A 287 11.37 -12.29 10.10
CA HIS A 287 12.13 -11.04 10.12
C HIS A 287 13.00 -10.89 8.85
N ALA A 288 13.80 -11.92 8.54
CA ALA A 288 14.69 -11.93 7.39
C ALA A 288 13.93 -11.84 6.05
N ARG A 289 12.78 -12.52 5.93
CA ARG A 289 11.92 -12.38 4.74
C ARG A 289 11.18 -11.05 4.67
N ALA A 290 10.70 -10.50 5.78
CA ALA A 290 10.08 -9.16 5.80
C ALA A 290 11.10 -8.10 5.33
N ARG A 291 12.35 -8.22 5.77
CA ARG A 291 13.48 -7.45 5.25
C ARG A 291 13.71 -7.66 3.74
N LEU A 292 13.80 -8.90 3.27
CA LEU A 292 13.99 -9.19 1.83
C LEU A 292 12.86 -8.59 0.97
N VAL A 293 11.61 -8.71 1.39
CA VAL A 293 10.45 -8.14 0.68
C VAL A 293 10.43 -6.61 0.79
N ALA A 294 10.94 -6.02 1.87
CA ALA A 294 11.12 -4.58 2.00
C ALA A 294 12.19 -4.04 1.02
N GLU A 295 13.37 -4.65 0.97
CA GLU A 295 14.45 -4.26 0.06
C GLU A 295 14.01 -4.43 -1.42
N THR A 296 13.45 -5.59 -1.77
CA THR A 296 13.00 -5.86 -3.16
C THR A 296 11.74 -5.09 -3.56
N ARG A 297 10.94 -4.53 -2.62
CA ARG A 297 9.78 -3.69 -2.96
C ARG A 297 10.18 -2.45 -3.78
N ALA A 298 11.40 -1.93 -3.61
CA ALA A 298 11.91 -0.80 -4.39
C ALA A 298 12.00 -1.08 -5.90
N LEU A 299 11.95 -2.35 -6.33
CA LEU A 299 11.97 -2.75 -7.75
C LEU A 299 10.60 -2.66 -8.43
N ARG A 300 9.50 -2.63 -7.67
CA ARG A 300 8.14 -2.68 -8.22
C ARG A 300 7.94 -1.55 -9.23
N GLY A 301 7.48 -1.91 -10.43
CA GLY A 301 7.25 -0.95 -11.51
C GLY A 301 8.51 -0.47 -12.24
N LEU A 302 9.74 -0.83 -11.83
CA LEU A 302 10.96 -0.39 -12.53
C LEU A 302 10.97 -0.84 -14.01
N ALA A 303 10.64 -2.10 -14.27
CA ALA A 303 10.59 -2.64 -15.63
C ALA A 303 9.50 -1.94 -16.49
N ALA A 304 8.33 -1.65 -15.90
CA ALA A 304 7.25 -0.92 -16.57
C ALA A 304 7.64 0.54 -16.86
N ALA A 305 8.18 1.25 -15.88
CA ALA A 305 8.66 2.63 -16.02
C ALA A 305 9.78 2.76 -17.06
N VAL A 306 10.65 1.73 -17.21
CA VAL A 306 11.64 1.67 -18.29
C VAL A 306 10.98 1.42 -19.66
N ALA A 307 10.03 0.48 -19.75
CA ALA A 307 9.33 0.15 -21.00
C ALA A 307 8.43 1.30 -21.52
N GLU A 308 7.84 2.09 -20.61
CA GLU A 308 7.03 3.26 -20.92
C GLU A 308 7.83 4.55 -21.13
N GLY A 309 9.15 4.54 -20.87
CA GLY A 309 10.01 5.73 -20.98
C GLY A 309 9.77 6.78 -19.87
N GLN A 310 9.27 6.36 -18.71
CA GLN A 310 8.96 7.20 -17.54
C GLN A 310 10.26 7.63 -16.80
N GLU A 311 11.13 8.34 -17.50
CA GLU A 311 12.49 8.73 -17.07
C GLU A 311 12.57 9.31 -15.64
N GLN A 312 11.56 10.07 -15.21
CA GLN A 312 11.52 10.62 -13.85
C GLN A 312 11.30 9.54 -12.78
N GLN A 313 10.43 8.55 -13.05
CA GLN A 313 10.15 7.44 -12.14
C GLN A 313 11.35 6.48 -12.09
N VAL A 314 11.93 6.16 -13.25
CA VAL A 314 13.17 5.37 -13.34
C VAL A 314 14.30 6.02 -12.52
N ARG A 315 14.53 7.32 -12.65
CA ARG A 315 15.56 8.04 -11.87
C ARG A 315 15.30 8.01 -10.37
N ARG A 316 14.04 8.17 -9.91
CA ARG A 316 13.68 8.06 -8.49
C ARG A 316 13.98 6.67 -7.94
N ILE A 317 13.55 5.61 -8.65
CA ILE A 317 13.79 4.22 -8.24
C ILE A 317 15.31 3.94 -8.19
N VAL A 318 16.05 4.31 -9.23
CA VAL A 318 17.49 4.05 -9.32
C VAL A 318 18.29 4.73 -8.20
N GLU A 319 17.92 5.93 -7.75
CA GLU A 319 18.62 6.55 -6.61
C GLU A 319 18.24 5.91 -5.27
N VAL A 320 17.00 5.43 -5.09
CA VAL A 320 16.64 4.61 -3.92
C VAL A 320 17.45 3.32 -3.88
N LEU A 321 17.56 2.61 -5.00
CA LEU A 321 18.38 1.39 -5.11
C LEU A 321 19.85 1.68 -4.83
N ARG A 322 20.44 2.73 -5.42
CA ARG A 322 21.83 3.13 -5.17
C ARG A 322 22.09 3.59 -3.74
N ARG A 323 21.10 4.22 -3.08
CA ARG A 323 21.19 4.58 -1.66
C ARG A 323 21.18 3.33 -0.78
N MET A 324 20.34 2.35 -1.12
CA MET A 324 20.24 1.09 -0.39
C MET A 324 21.50 0.23 -0.55
N ASP A 325 22.01 0.07 -1.78
CA ASP A 325 23.26 -0.65 -2.10
C ASP A 325 24.43 -0.16 -1.19
N ARG A 326 24.66 1.16 -1.14
CA ARG A 326 25.65 1.82 -0.26
C ARG A 326 25.40 1.68 1.25
N LEU A 327 24.16 1.37 1.67
CA LEU A 327 23.80 1.15 3.07
C LEU A 327 23.84 -0.33 3.48
N THR A 328 23.98 -1.24 2.51
CA THR A 328 24.01 -2.69 2.72
C THR A 328 25.35 -3.35 2.35
N GLU A 329 26.34 -2.57 1.91
CA GLU A 329 27.63 -3.06 1.37
C GLU A 329 28.40 -3.98 2.35
N ASP A 330 28.40 -3.65 3.65
CA ASP A 330 29.04 -4.43 4.72
C ASP A 330 28.06 -5.27 5.57
N ASP A 331 26.79 -5.42 5.16
CA ASP A 331 25.70 -5.97 6.00
C ASP A 331 25.29 -7.40 5.61
N ASP A 332 26.04 -8.41 6.05
CA ASP A 332 25.74 -9.84 5.80
C ASP A 332 24.54 -10.42 6.57
N SER A 333 23.73 -9.58 7.26
CA SER A 333 22.67 -10.05 8.17
C SER A 333 21.34 -10.45 7.50
N LEU A 334 21.13 -10.14 6.22
CA LEU A 334 19.90 -10.48 5.49
C LEU A 334 19.60 -11.98 5.50
N VAL A 335 20.64 -12.81 5.43
CA VAL A 335 20.56 -14.27 5.59
C VAL A 335 21.15 -14.65 6.95
N PRO A 336 20.32 -15.01 7.96
CA PRO A 336 20.84 -15.46 9.25
C PRO A 336 21.79 -16.66 9.11
N ALA A 337 22.84 -16.72 9.92
CA ALA A 337 23.80 -17.83 9.90
C ALA A 337 23.18 -19.21 10.23
N THR A 338 21.96 -19.24 10.77
CA THR A 338 21.14 -20.45 10.96
C THR A 338 20.38 -20.88 9.71
N ALA A 339 20.14 -19.97 8.77
CA ALA A 339 19.46 -20.21 7.49
C ALA A 339 20.42 -20.57 6.35
N ARG A 340 21.68 -20.12 6.43
CA ARG A 340 22.76 -20.49 5.50
C ARG A 340 22.96 -22.02 5.47
N PRO A 341 23.20 -22.63 4.29
CA PRO A 341 23.60 -24.03 4.21
C PRO A 341 24.82 -24.29 5.09
N ARG A 342 24.81 -25.40 5.85
CA ARG A 342 26.03 -25.86 6.52
C ARG A 342 26.91 -26.54 5.48
N ASP A 343 27.84 -25.78 4.91
CA ASP A 343 28.96 -26.31 4.13
C ASP A 343 29.54 -27.54 4.84
N GLY A 344 29.69 -28.61 4.06
CA GLY A 344 29.58 -29.99 4.53
C GLY A 344 30.25 -30.24 5.87
N ALA A 345 29.45 -30.28 6.94
CA ALA A 345 29.89 -30.69 8.27
C ALA A 345 30.36 -32.15 8.19
N GLY A 346 31.67 -32.31 7.94
CA GLY A 346 32.29 -33.58 7.58
C GLY A 346 31.92 -34.66 8.59
N ALA A 347 31.56 -35.84 8.09
CA ALA A 347 30.96 -36.91 8.88
C ALA A 347 31.69 -37.11 10.21
N ALA A 348 31.03 -36.72 11.31
CA ALA A 348 31.55 -36.94 12.64
C ALA A 348 31.85 -38.44 12.80
N PRO A 349 33.06 -38.83 13.27
CA PRO A 349 33.38 -40.24 13.44
C PRO A 349 32.33 -40.90 14.33
N GLY A 350 31.61 -41.88 13.79
CA GLY A 350 30.65 -42.65 14.57
C GLY A 350 31.35 -43.26 15.79
N PRO A 351 30.66 -43.35 16.96
CA PRO A 351 31.28 -43.81 18.19
C PRO A 351 31.94 -45.18 17.96
N GLY A 352 33.25 -45.23 18.21
CA GLY A 352 34.10 -46.31 17.72
C GLY A 352 33.62 -47.69 18.16
N THR A 353 33.56 -48.62 17.22
CA THR A 353 33.22 -50.03 17.45
C THR A 353 34.32 -50.74 18.25
N GLY A 354 34.33 -50.51 19.55
CA GLY A 354 35.07 -51.33 20.50
C GLY A 354 34.63 -52.80 20.36
N PRO A 355 35.56 -53.78 20.44
CA PRO A 355 35.23 -55.18 20.24
C PRO A 355 34.41 -55.70 21.44
N VAL A 356 33.09 -55.78 21.26
CA VAL A 356 32.21 -56.46 22.22
C VAL A 356 32.41 -57.97 22.15
N ASP A 357 32.82 -58.54 23.28
CA ASP A 357 33.03 -59.98 23.45
C ASP A 357 31.71 -60.76 23.31
N ARG A 358 31.77 -61.96 22.73
CA ARG A 358 30.59 -62.82 22.49
C ARG A 358 30.43 -63.86 23.59
N SER A 359 29.76 -63.47 24.67
CA SER A 359 29.18 -64.42 25.63
C SER A 359 27.65 -64.43 25.48
N ALA A 360 27.09 -65.56 25.09
CA ALA A 360 25.66 -65.73 24.84
C ALA A 360 24.90 -66.21 26.09
N GLN A 361 23.70 -65.68 26.30
CA GLN A 361 22.62 -66.30 27.09
C GLN A 361 21.27 -65.97 26.45
N ASP A 362 20.38 -66.95 26.39
CA ASP A 362 19.12 -66.88 25.64
C ASP A 362 17.97 -66.25 26.44
N VAL A 363 17.11 -65.49 25.75
CA VAL A 363 15.74 -65.17 26.20
C VAL A 363 14.81 -65.20 24.99
N GLU A 364 13.85 -66.14 24.97
CA GLU A 364 12.79 -66.19 23.95
C GLU A 364 11.66 -65.20 24.26
N VAL A 365 11.19 -64.44 23.27
CA VAL A 365 9.83 -63.86 23.24
C VAL A 365 9.28 -63.94 21.81
N PHE A 366 7.98 -64.21 21.71
CA PHE A 366 7.30 -64.63 20.47
C PHE A 366 7.18 -63.53 19.40
N PRO A 367 7.32 -63.87 18.09
CA PRO A 367 6.91 -63.02 16.99
C PRO A 367 5.38 -63.05 16.80
N VAL A 368 4.79 -61.92 16.40
CA VAL A 368 3.37 -61.82 16.01
C VAL A 368 3.30 -61.66 14.48
N SER A 369 2.70 -62.65 13.80
CA SER A 369 2.47 -62.57 12.36
C SER A 369 1.32 -61.60 12.03
N LEU A 370 1.52 -60.79 10.99
CA LEU A 370 0.44 -60.15 10.24
C LEU A 370 0.33 -60.84 8.88
N THR A 371 -0.90 -61.11 8.45
CA THR A 371 -1.20 -61.89 7.24
C THR A 371 -1.93 -61.03 6.23
N GLU A 372 -1.44 -61.02 4.99
CA GLU A 372 -2.11 -60.37 3.85
C GLU A 372 -3.32 -61.21 3.37
N PRO A 373 -4.42 -60.58 2.93
CA PRO A 373 -5.48 -61.26 2.20
C PRO A 373 -5.32 -61.10 0.67
N ASP A 374 -5.29 -62.22 -0.04
CA ASP A 374 -5.11 -62.31 -1.50
C ASP A 374 -6.28 -61.75 -2.35
N HIS A 375 -5.95 -61.39 -3.59
CA HIS A 375 -6.91 -61.17 -4.68
C HIS A 375 -7.45 -62.51 -5.24
N PRO A 376 -8.72 -62.56 -5.65
CA PRO A 376 -9.15 -63.47 -6.71
C PRO A 376 -9.90 -62.77 -7.86
N ALA A 377 -9.86 -63.39 -9.04
CA ALA A 377 -10.56 -63.04 -10.28
C ALA A 377 -10.98 -64.35 -11.03
N PRO A 378 -11.58 -64.32 -12.24
CA PRO A 378 -12.91 -63.79 -12.54
C PRO A 378 -13.82 -64.78 -13.33
N GLY A 379 -15.11 -64.41 -13.51
CA GLY A 379 -16.06 -65.05 -14.47
C GLY A 379 -17.04 -66.07 -13.87
N THR A 380 -18.22 -66.38 -14.47
CA THR A 380 -18.96 -65.78 -15.62
C THR A 380 -20.49 -66.05 -15.44
N PRO A 381 -21.43 -65.88 -16.42
CA PRO A 381 -22.66 -65.06 -16.22
C PRO A 381 -23.99 -65.85 -16.03
N GLY A 382 -25.11 -65.12 -15.83
CA GLY A 382 -26.48 -65.67 -15.94
C GLY A 382 -27.64 -64.67 -15.73
N ASP A 383 -28.33 -64.34 -16.83
CA ASP A 383 -29.69 -63.77 -17.01
C ASP A 383 -30.15 -62.39 -16.44
N GLU A 384 -30.98 -61.75 -17.26
CA GLU A 384 -31.67 -60.43 -17.14
C GLU A 384 -33.19 -60.63 -16.83
N PRO A 385 -34.15 -59.67 -16.96
CA PRO A 385 -34.12 -58.23 -17.34
C PRO A 385 -34.94 -57.33 -16.36
N SER A 386 -35.37 -56.08 -16.62
CA SER A 386 -35.44 -55.23 -17.83
C SER A 386 -35.55 -53.73 -17.47
N THR A 387 -35.01 -52.83 -18.30
CA THR A 387 -35.51 -51.44 -18.48
C THR A 387 -35.33 -51.01 -19.93
N ASP A 388 -36.38 -50.45 -20.55
CA ASP A 388 -36.39 -50.04 -21.96
C ASP A 388 -35.50 -48.81 -22.26
N ALA A 389 -35.18 -48.62 -23.54
CA ALA A 389 -34.15 -47.72 -24.05
C ALA A 389 -34.68 -46.42 -24.68
N ASP A 390 -33.77 -45.45 -24.88
CA ASP A 390 -33.46 -44.81 -26.19
C ASP A 390 -32.47 -43.64 -25.98
N ASP A 391 -31.56 -43.27 -26.89
CA ASP A 391 -30.58 -44.06 -27.67
C ASP A 391 -29.43 -43.10 -28.10
N VAL A 392 -28.42 -43.66 -28.78
CA VAL A 392 -27.30 -43.11 -29.56
C VAL A 392 -25.94 -42.91 -28.86
N VAL A 393 -24.92 -43.46 -29.50
CA VAL A 393 -23.58 -43.78 -28.97
C VAL A 393 -22.50 -43.19 -29.86
N ALA A 394 -21.34 -42.87 -29.29
CA ALA A 394 -20.12 -42.54 -30.03
C ALA A 394 -19.05 -43.62 -29.83
N GLU A 395 -18.23 -43.90 -30.87
CA GLU A 395 -16.75 -43.98 -30.84
C GLU A 395 -16.13 -44.67 -32.09
N ALA A 396 -14.79 -44.63 -32.17
CA ALA A 396 -13.86 -45.54 -32.88
C ALA A 396 -13.39 -45.27 -34.35
N TYR A 397 -12.40 -44.38 -34.45
CA TYR A 397 -11.01 -44.66 -34.97
C TYR A 397 -10.65 -44.98 -36.45
N HIS A 398 -9.45 -44.45 -36.82
CA HIS A 398 -8.41 -44.98 -37.75
C HIS A 398 -8.41 -44.54 -39.26
N PRO A 399 -7.28 -44.63 -40.02
CA PRO A 399 -6.75 -43.46 -40.76
C PRO A 399 -6.31 -43.70 -42.25
N ASP A 400 -5.54 -42.73 -42.78
CA ASP A 400 -4.71 -42.70 -44.01
C ASP A 400 -5.34 -42.27 -45.37
N GLN A 401 -4.46 -41.80 -46.27
CA GLN A 401 -4.68 -41.05 -47.54
C GLN A 401 -4.76 -41.99 -48.79
N PRO A 402 -4.73 -41.52 -50.08
CA PRO A 402 -4.86 -40.19 -50.71
C PRO A 402 -5.93 -40.18 -51.87
N PRO A 403 -5.77 -39.53 -53.07
CA PRO A 403 -6.09 -38.11 -53.34
C PRO A 403 -7.02 -37.84 -54.59
N ASP A 404 -7.15 -36.54 -54.93
CA ASP A 404 -7.46 -35.90 -56.24
C ASP A 404 -8.81 -36.14 -56.97
N ASP A 405 -9.59 -35.06 -57.20
CA ASP A 405 -9.69 -34.38 -58.52
C ASP A 405 -10.47 -33.02 -58.44
N GLU A 406 -10.33 -32.14 -59.45
CA GLU A 406 -10.81 -30.73 -59.50
C GLU A 406 -12.06 -30.52 -60.44
N PRO A 407 -12.57 -29.31 -60.88
CA PRO A 407 -12.03 -27.92 -60.84
C PRO A 407 -13.02 -26.72 -60.58
N SER A 408 -12.48 -25.48 -60.70
CA SER A 408 -13.12 -24.21 -61.14
C SER A 408 -14.00 -23.42 -60.15
N GLU A 409 -13.95 -22.08 -59.97
CA GLU A 409 -13.10 -20.90 -60.32
C GLU A 409 -13.69 -19.70 -59.50
N ALA A 410 -13.17 -18.47 -59.31
CA ALA A 410 -11.88 -17.72 -59.37
C ALA A 410 -12.16 -16.36 -58.63
N ALA A 411 -11.27 -15.41 -58.31
CA ALA A 411 -9.83 -15.13 -58.48
C ALA A 411 -9.35 -14.31 -57.22
N ALA A 412 -8.08 -14.08 -56.88
CA ALA A 412 -6.95 -13.38 -57.55
C ALA A 412 -7.16 -11.85 -57.67
N LEU A 413 -6.22 -10.93 -57.37
CA LEU A 413 -4.74 -10.94 -57.16
C LEU A 413 -4.38 -9.87 -56.08
N ASP A 414 -3.18 -9.64 -55.55
CA ASP A 414 -1.88 -10.33 -55.32
C ASP A 414 -0.85 -9.21 -54.95
N VAL A 415 0.33 -9.59 -54.43
CA VAL A 415 1.67 -8.93 -54.44
C VAL A 415 2.32 -8.80 -53.05
N THR A 416 3.50 -9.42 -52.94
CA THR A 416 4.49 -9.22 -51.87
C THR A 416 5.86 -8.90 -52.50
N GLY A 417 6.61 -7.93 -51.95
CA GLY A 417 8.01 -7.72 -52.38
C GLY A 417 8.66 -6.40 -51.94
N ASP A 418 9.60 -6.52 -51.00
CA ASP A 418 10.79 -5.67 -50.83
C ASP A 418 11.96 -6.39 -51.58
N PRO A 419 13.05 -5.76 -52.09
CA PRO A 419 13.67 -4.51 -51.64
C PRO A 419 14.25 -3.54 -52.72
N GLY A 420 14.76 -2.38 -52.26
CA GLY A 420 16.12 -1.95 -52.64
C GLY A 420 16.36 -0.69 -53.51
N ASP A 421 16.77 0.39 -52.82
CA ASP A 421 17.84 1.35 -53.18
C ASP A 421 17.66 2.44 -54.29
N ALA A 422 18.33 3.58 -54.08
CA ALA A 422 18.63 4.77 -54.93
C ALA A 422 17.52 5.40 -55.84
N ASP A 423 17.46 6.71 -56.10
CA ASP A 423 18.51 7.75 -56.10
C ASP A 423 17.92 9.18 -55.82
N ALA A 424 18.75 10.23 -55.85
CA ALA A 424 18.49 11.55 -55.27
C ALA A 424 17.79 12.61 -56.15
N LEU A 425 17.10 13.56 -55.48
CA LEU A 425 17.04 15.02 -55.77
C LEU A 425 16.60 15.79 -54.49
N ASP A 426 16.78 17.09 -54.34
CA ASP A 426 18.03 17.90 -54.29
C ASP A 426 17.71 19.24 -53.54
N LEU A 427 18.75 19.87 -52.99
CA LEU A 427 18.85 21.04 -52.11
C LEU A 427 17.88 22.25 -52.23
N ALA A 428 17.48 22.77 -51.06
CA ALA A 428 17.51 24.19 -50.60
C ALA A 428 16.95 24.22 -49.15
N ASP A 429 17.62 24.58 -48.05
CA ASP A 429 18.54 25.68 -47.72
C ASP A 429 18.06 27.07 -48.19
N ASP A 430 17.49 27.83 -47.27
CA ASP A 430 17.57 29.29 -47.27
C ASP A 430 17.77 29.80 -45.83
N ARG A 431 18.55 30.88 -45.66
CA ARG A 431 18.96 31.43 -44.36
C ARG A 431 18.69 32.93 -44.28
N GLY A 432 17.83 33.30 -43.32
CA GLY A 432 17.95 34.52 -42.55
C GLY A 432 17.69 35.86 -43.27
N GLY A 433 16.53 36.45 -43.00
CA GLY A 433 16.26 37.88 -43.17
C GLY A 433 15.88 38.50 -41.82
N ALA A 434 16.31 39.74 -41.57
CA ALA A 434 16.09 40.44 -40.29
C ALA A 434 15.68 41.91 -40.49
N ALA A 435 15.26 42.54 -39.39
CA ALA A 435 15.07 43.99 -39.14
C ALA A 435 13.66 44.62 -39.29
N GLU A 436 13.16 45.05 -38.11
CA GLU A 436 12.52 46.34 -37.78
C GLU A 436 11.02 46.64 -38.07
N GLY A 437 10.43 47.36 -37.08
CA GLY A 437 9.08 47.96 -37.08
C GLY A 437 7.97 47.10 -36.44
N GLY A 438 7.16 47.57 -35.48
CA GLY A 438 7.24 48.80 -34.68
C GLY A 438 5.90 49.23 -34.04
N ASP A 439 5.89 49.36 -32.70
CA ASP A 439 4.93 50.12 -31.86
C ASP A 439 3.48 49.57 -31.65
N ALA A 440 2.78 50.18 -30.68
CA ALA A 440 1.36 50.11 -30.30
C ALA A 440 0.81 48.90 -29.47
N ASP A 441 0.70 49.11 -28.16
CA ASP A 441 -0.23 48.42 -27.24
C ASP A 441 -1.67 49.01 -27.34
N PRO A 442 -2.72 48.18 -27.16
CA PRO A 442 -4.00 48.68 -26.66
C PRO A 442 -4.63 47.81 -25.54
N THR A 443 -4.69 48.36 -24.33
CA THR A 443 -5.55 47.87 -23.24
C THR A 443 -7.03 48.26 -23.42
N VAL A 444 -7.98 47.34 -23.23
CA VAL A 444 -9.40 47.64 -22.87
C VAL A 444 -10.00 46.54 -21.97
N GLU A 445 -10.19 46.92 -20.69
CA GLU A 445 -11.34 46.71 -19.78
C GLU A 445 -12.13 45.38 -19.66
N VAL A 446 -12.56 45.11 -18.42
CA VAL A 446 -13.51 44.05 -18.03
C VAL A 446 -14.69 44.70 -17.27
N PRO A 447 -15.97 44.45 -17.63
CA PRO A 447 -17.10 45.17 -17.05
C PRO A 447 -17.46 44.68 -15.63
N ARG A 448 -17.60 45.61 -14.69
CA ARG A 448 -18.29 45.38 -13.41
C ARG A 448 -19.76 45.77 -13.52
N VAL A 449 -20.64 44.96 -12.93
CA VAL A 449 -22.09 45.25 -12.82
C VAL A 449 -22.35 45.97 -11.49
N THR A 450 -23.10 47.08 -11.55
CA THR A 450 -23.52 47.85 -10.38
C THR A 450 -25.04 47.74 -10.21
N ILE A 451 -25.49 47.53 -8.97
CA ILE A 451 -26.92 47.57 -8.60
C ILE A 451 -27.16 48.84 -7.78
N ALA A 452 -28.26 49.56 -8.06
CA ALA A 452 -28.63 50.79 -7.38
C ALA A 452 -29.65 50.56 -6.25
N PRO A 453 -29.65 51.40 -5.19
CA PRO A 453 -30.74 51.46 -4.20
C PRO A 453 -31.92 52.33 -4.68
N ASP A 454 -33.05 52.23 -3.97
CA ASP A 454 -34.31 52.96 -4.22
C ASP A 454 -34.81 53.66 -2.95
N GLU A 455 -35.71 54.65 -3.06
CA GLU A 455 -35.99 55.64 -2.00
C GLU A 455 -37.34 55.50 -1.25
N THR A 456 -37.22 55.51 0.09
CA THR A 456 -38.00 56.34 1.04
C THR A 456 -39.53 56.23 1.16
N THR A 457 -40.01 55.82 2.36
CA THR A 457 -41.07 56.52 3.12
C THR A 457 -41.14 56.06 4.60
N GLY A 458 -41.31 56.98 5.56
CA GLY A 458 -41.45 56.74 7.03
C GLY A 458 -42.89 57.00 7.55
N PRO A 459 -43.15 57.37 8.84
CA PRO A 459 -42.27 57.72 10.00
C PRO A 459 -42.46 56.75 11.22
N THR A 460 -42.06 56.94 12.51
CA THR A 460 -42.11 58.12 13.44
C THR A 460 -41.24 57.96 14.73
N ASP A 461 -40.58 59.05 15.15
CA ASP A 461 -40.04 59.54 16.47
C ASP A 461 -39.48 58.58 17.56
N THR A 462 -38.32 58.84 18.21
CA THR A 462 -38.10 59.92 19.24
C THR A 462 -36.58 60.25 19.48
N GLU A 463 -36.29 61.38 20.13
CA GLU A 463 -35.01 62.11 20.41
C GLU A 463 -33.88 61.31 21.16
N VAL A 464 -32.53 61.48 21.00
CA VAL A 464 -31.54 62.62 20.89
C VAL A 464 -31.09 63.18 22.29
N PRO A 465 -29.84 63.67 22.59
CA PRO A 465 -28.56 63.93 21.83
C PRO A 465 -27.29 63.13 22.31
N GLU A 466 -26.17 62.97 21.57
CA GLU A 466 -24.97 63.81 21.22
C GLU A 466 -23.92 64.15 22.33
N GLU A 467 -22.61 63.86 22.08
CA GLU A 467 -21.55 64.86 21.82
C GLU A 467 -20.18 64.25 21.34
N THR A 468 -19.33 65.07 20.71
CA THR A 468 -17.94 64.80 20.19
C THR A 468 -17.11 66.11 20.31
N PRO A 469 -15.75 66.21 20.17
CA PRO A 469 -14.90 65.70 19.07
C PRO A 469 -13.42 65.34 19.43
N GLY A 470 -12.53 65.20 18.42
CA GLY A 470 -11.05 65.11 18.53
C GLY A 470 -10.33 66.48 18.40
N PRO A 471 -9.11 66.63 17.79
CA PRO A 471 -8.38 65.67 16.93
C PRO A 471 -6.80 65.72 16.90
N THR A 472 -6.19 64.90 16.04
CA THR A 472 -4.86 64.94 15.30
C THR A 472 -3.48 65.38 15.91
N ALA A 473 -2.42 64.64 15.50
CA ALA A 473 -1.15 65.10 14.85
C ALA A 473 0.25 65.05 15.57
N THR A 474 1.21 64.41 14.87
CA THR A 474 2.60 64.87 14.54
C THR A 474 3.79 64.82 15.56
N GLU A 475 4.69 63.83 15.33
CA GLU A 475 6.17 63.94 15.14
C GLU A 475 7.12 64.29 16.32
N ALA A 476 8.44 64.15 16.09
CA ALA A 476 9.50 64.00 17.12
C ALA A 476 10.33 65.27 17.44
N PRO A 477 11.20 65.22 18.48
CA PRO A 477 12.62 65.57 18.25
C PRO A 477 13.64 64.72 19.04
N ASP A 478 14.93 65.09 18.94
CA ASP A 478 16.16 64.31 19.22
C ASP A 478 17.01 64.81 20.42
N ALA A 479 18.12 64.10 20.71
CA ALA A 479 19.29 64.43 21.57
C ALA A 479 19.11 64.36 23.12
N ASP A 480 20.03 63.79 23.93
CA ASP A 480 21.48 64.06 24.04
C ASP A 480 22.33 62.85 24.56
N LEU A 481 23.67 62.92 24.42
CA LEU A 481 24.71 61.99 24.91
C LEU A 481 25.77 62.73 25.76
N PRO A 482 26.44 62.10 26.77
CA PRO A 482 27.87 61.72 26.62
C PRO A 482 28.36 60.58 27.60
N PRO A 483 29.67 60.21 27.70
CA PRO A 483 30.58 59.76 26.63
C PRO A 483 31.54 58.58 27.03
N ASP A 484 32.31 58.11 26.03
CA ASP A 484 33.70 57.55 26.01
C ASP A 484 34.21 56.48 27.01
N ALA A 485 34.77 55.39 26.45
CA ALA A 485 36.11 54.84 26.79
C ALA A 485 36.61 53.76 25.78
N ASP A 486 37.33 54.20 24.75
CA ASP A 486 38.44 53.56 23.98
C ASP A 486 38.38 52.13 23.37
N GLU A 487 39.15 51.97 22.28
CA GLU A 487 39.28 50.81 21.41
C GLU A 487 40.46 49.88 21.80
N GLU A 488 40.40 48.59 21.41
CA GLU A 488 41.57 47.95 20.76
C GLU A 488 41.13 46.80 19.85
N VAL A 489 41.73 46.71 18.64
CA VAL A 489 41.43 45.67 17.64
C VAL A 489 42.72 45.11 17.03
N PRO A 490 42.89 43.77 17.05
CA PRO A 490 43.72 43.07 16.07
C PRO A 490 42.95 41.97 15.32
N ASP A 491 43.34 41.77 14.06
CA ASP A 491 42.78 40.84 13.07
C ASP A 491 43.95 40.10 12.36
N PRO A 492 43.75 39.06 11.54
CA PRO A 492 43.18 37.75 11.82
C PRO A 492 44.20 36.58 11.72
N SER A 493 43.70 35.35 11.90
CA SER A 493 44.25 34.07 11.39
C SER A 493 45.39 33.40 12.18
N THR A 494 45.09 32.25 12.82
CA THR A 494 45.64 30.96 12.34
C THR A 494 44.90 29.74 12.92
N ALA A 495 45.00 28.63 12.19
CA ALA A 495 44.34 27.33 12.35
C ALA A 495 44.15 26.73 13.77
N GLY A 496 42.92 26.26 14.02
CA GLY A 496 42.67 24.81 14.23
C GLY A 496 42.76 24.21 15.63
N THR A 497 41.60 23.90 16.22
CA THR A 497 41.25 22.60 16.86
C THR A 497 39.80 22.68 17.34
N THR A 498 38.86 22.09 16.61
CA THR A 498 37.50 21.85 17.12
C THR A 498 37.51 20.61 18.01
N HIS A 499 37.23 20.78 19.29
CA HIS A 499 36.96 19.67 20.21
C HIS A 499 35.73 18.89 19.72
N GLY A 500 35.67 17.58 19.98
CA GLY A 500 34.49 16.78 19.65
C GLY A 500 33.27 17.21 20.47
N VAL A 501 32.10 17.25 19.83
CA VAL A 501 30.80 17.26 20.52
C VAL A 501 30.46 15.81 20.82
N ASP A 502 30.06 15.52 22.06
CA ASP A 502 29.75 14.18 22.54
C ASP A 502 28.32 13.80 22.09
N PRO A 503 28.11 12.68 21.35
CA PRO A 503 26.80 12.31 20.83
C PRO A 503 25.96 11.53 21.87
N GLN A 504 25.69 12.16 23.02
CA GLN A 504 24.93 11.57 24.14
C GLN A 504 23.84 12.51 24.71
N ASP A 505 23.28 13.43 23.90
CA ASP A 505 22.14 14.28 24.27
C ASP A 505 21.00 14.25 23.20
N ASP A 506 20.77 13.09 22.58
CA ASP A 506 19.48 12.79 21.93
C ASP A 506 18.46 12.44 23.03
N GLU A 507 17.89 13.46 23.69
CA GLU A 507 16.84 13.24 24.70
C GLU A 507 15.64 12.49 24.10
N GLU A 508 15.09 11.54 24.86
CA GLU A 508 13.88 10.80 24.47
C GLU A 508 12.68 11.74 24.43
N LEU A 509 12.43 12.36 23.26
CA LEU A 509 11.12 12.91 22.94
C LEU A 509 10.08 11.80 23.15
N ASP A 510 9.20 12.02 24.11
CA ASP A 510 8.17 11.07 24.54
C ASP A 510 7.39 10.57 23.32
N ASP A 511 7.21 9.25 23.23
CA ASP A 511 6.46 8.62 22.14
C ASP A 511 5.00 9.10 22.09
N ALA A 512 4.47 9.63 23.20
CA ALA A 512 3.23 10.38 23.19
C ALA A 512 3.34 11.68 22.35
N GLN A 513 4.38 12.49 22.56
CA GLN A 513 4.60 13.77 21.85
C GLN A 513 4.76 13.57 20.34
N ARG A 514 5.43 12.50 19.90
CA ARG A 514 5.59 12.20 18.45
C ARG A 514 4.26 11.98 17.74
N LEU A 515 3.31 11.30 18.41
CA LEU A 515 1.96 11.08 17.90
C LEU A 515 1.06 12.33 18.06
N HIS A 516 1.30 13.10 19.12
CA HIS A 516 0.60 14.34 19.46
C HIS A 516 0.63 15.36 18.31
N GLU A 517 1.82 15.65 17.80
CA GLU A 517 2.03 16.54 16.64
C GLU A 517 1.34 16.05 15.36
N LEU A 518 1.34 14.73 15.13
CA LEU A 518 0.90 14.13 13.87
C LEU A 518 -0.62 14.12 13.74
N TYR A 519 -1.32 13.77 14.81
CA TYR A 519 -2.78 13.63 14.81
C TYR A 519 -3.52 14.90 15.25
N GLY A 520 -2.78 16.00 15.50
CA GLY A 520 -3.36 17.31 15.85
C GLY A 520 -3.94 17.36 17.25
N MET A 521 -3.26 16.71 18.21
CA MET A 521 -3.72 16.56 19.58
C MET A 521 -3.40 17.83 20.41
N PRO A 522 -4.18 18.15 21.47
CA PRO A 522 -4.06 19.44 22.19
C PRO A 522 -3.01 19.39 23.31
N ASP A 523 -2.00 20.26 23.24
CA ASP A 523 -0.84 20.37 24.15
C ASP A 523 -1.07 19.89 25.60
N VAL A 524 -0.45 18.75 25.96
CA VAL A 524 -0.42 18.26 27.34
C VAL A 524 0.60 19.07 28.14
N ARG A 525 0.21 20.29 28.53
CA ARG A 525 0.95 21.03 29.55
C ARG A 525 0.88 20.24 30.86
N PRO A 526 2.01 19.94 31.52
CA PRO A 526 1.96 19.38 32.86
C PRO A 526 1.31 20.41 33.80
N GLU A 527 0.19 20.01 34.42
CA GLU A 527 -0.47 20.79 35.47
C GLU A 527 0.55 21.12 36.58
N PRO A 528 0.79 22.41 36.90
CA PRO A 528 1.78 22.79 37.91
C PRO A 528 1.35 22.26 39.29
N GLY A 529 2.25 21.50 39.92
CA GLY A 529 1.94 20.56 40.99
C GLY A 529 1.01 21.07 42.09
N ALA A 530 -0.09 20.35 42.30
CA ALA A 530 -0.94 20.48 43.48
C ALA A 530 -0.25 19.85 44.70
N ASP A 531 0.72 20.57 45.29
CA ASP A 531 1.40 20.18 46.52
C ASP A 531 0.41 20.01 47.67
N GLY A 532 0.05 18.75 47.96
CA GLY A 532 -0.74 18.37 49.13
C GLY A 532 0.06 18.62 50.42
N PRO A 533 -0.53 19.23 51.46
CA PRO A 533 0.21 19.58 52.67
C PRO A 533 0.69 18.32 53.40
N GLY A 534 2.01 18.12 53.42
CA GLY A 534 2.65 16.95 54.01
C GLY A 534 2.29 16.75 55.48
N SER A 535 1.69 15.60 55.79
CA SER A 535 1.43 15.18 57.17
C SER A 535 2.76 14.94 57.89
N ARG A 536 3.02 15.69 58.96
CA ARG A 536 4.10 15.39 59.90
C ARG A 536 3.68 14.22 60.77
N ASP A 537 4.26 13.05 60.54
CA ASP A 537 4.14 11.92 61.46
C ASP A 537 5.25 12.02 62.52
N ASP A 538 4.86 12.33 63.75
CA ASP A 538 5.76 12.64 64.86
C ASP A 538 5.74 11.46 65.86
N SER A 539 6.72 10.57 65.75
CA SER A 539 6.77 9.28 66.46
C SER A 539 7.65 9.34 67.73
N PRO A 540 7.08 9.18 68.94
CA PRO A 540 7.85 9.12 70.18
C PRO A 540 8.24 7.69 70.59
N ASP A 541 9.45 7.55 71.15
CA ASP A 541 9.94 6.49 72.06
C ASP A 541 9.57 5.01 71.79
N ARG A 542 10.55 4.23 71.29
CA ARG A 542 11.38 3.38 72.18
C ARG A 542 12.58 2.70 71.51
#